data_AF-A0A8T1S5K1-F1
#
_entry.id   AF-A0A8T1S5K1-F1
#
_cell.length_a   1.000
_cell.length_b   1.000
_cell.length_c   1.000
_cell.angle_alpha   90.00
_cell.angle_beta   90.00
_cell.angle_gamma   90.00
#
_symmetry.space_group_name_H-M   'P 1'
#
loop_
_entity.id
_entity.type
_entity.pdbx_description
1 polymer ?
#
loop_
_entity_poly.entity_id
_entity_poly.type
_entity_poly.pdbx_seq_one_letter_code
_entity_poly.pdbx_strand_id
1 'polypeptide(L)'
;VEELRGRVRELEEKEKKESKKMADEDALRKIKLAEEQIEHLQKKLAATKQEEEALLSEMDVTGQAFEDMQEQNMRLMQQLREKDDANFKLMSERIKSNQIHKLLREEKDELADQVLALKSQVDAQLLVVQKLEEKERVLQGNLGTVEKELTLRSQALELNKRKAVEAAQLAEDLKVQLEHVQCKLKEIQGCMAENRAAKEKESFNLKRAQEDISRLRRKLEKQKKVEVYADADEILQEEIKEYKAKLTCPCCNTRKKDAVLTKCFHVFCFDCVKTRYDTRQRKCPKCNAAFGANDFHRIYIS
;
A
#
# COMPACT_ATOMS: atom_id res chain seq x y z
N VAL A 1 37.26 -215.22 -10.16
CA VAL A 1 36.53 -214.36 -11.13
C VAL A 1 35.40 -213.57 -10.45
N GLU A 2 34.65 -214.16 -9.51
CA GLU A 2 33.61 -213.43 -8.75
C GLU A 2 34.17 -212.36 -7.78
N GLU A 3 35.31 -212.58 -7.11
CA GLU A 3 35.94 -211.55 -6.26
C GLU A 3 36.40 -210.29 -7.02
N LEU A 4 36.79 -210.43 -8.29
CA LEU A 4 37.18 -209.29 -9.12
C LEU A 4 35.96 -208.44 -9.52
N ARG A 5 34.76 -209.03 -9.63
CA ARG A 5 33.52 -208.30 -9.95
C ARG A 5 32.97 -207.51 -8.76
N GLY A 6 33.23 -207.95 -7.52
CA GLY A 6 32.88 -207.19 -6.31
C GLY A 6 33.74 -205.93 -6.15
N ARG A 7 35.04 -206.07 -6.43
CA ARG A 7 36.02 -204.98 -6.34
C ARG A 7 35.78 -203.89 -7.40
N VAL A 8 35.34 -204.27 -8.60
CA VAL A 8 34.92 -203.31 -9.64
C VAL A 8 33.68 -202.53 -9.23
N ARG A 9 32.67 -203.19 -8.62
CA ARG A 9 31.47 -202.49 -8.12
C ARG A 9 31.77 -201.50 -6.98
N GLU A 10 32.66 -201.84 -6.05
CA GLU A 10 33.08 -200.89 -5.01
C GLU A 10 33.88 -199.71 -5.57
N LEU A 11 34.70 -199.94 -6.60
CA LEU A 11 35.42 -198.87 -7.29
C LEU A 11 34.47 -197.96 -8.08
N GLU A 12 33.49 -198.52 -8.78
CA GLU A 12 32.45 -197.76 -9.50
C GLU A 12 31.55 -196.96 -8.54
N GLU A 13 31.22 -197.48 -7.35
CA GLU A 13 30.49 -196.71 -6.33
C GLU A 13 31.35 -195.61 -5.71
N LYS A 14 32.64 -195.86 -5.49
CA LYS A 14 33.58 -194.83 -5.01
C LYS A 14 33.77 -193.74 -6.06
N GLU A 15 33.94 -194.10 -7.32
CA GLU A 15 34.06 -193.17 -8.44
C GLU A 15 32.78 -192.36 -8.65
N LYS A 16 31.59 -192.97 -8.52
CA LYS A 16 30.30 -192.23 -8.53
C LYS A 16 30.16 -191.30 -7.33
N LYS A 17 30.58 -191.71 -6.14
CA LYS A 17 30.57 -190.85 -4.94
C LYS A 17 31.59 -189.71 -5.05
N GLU A 18 32.76 -189.96 -5.64
CA GLU A 18 33.78 -188.94 -5.91
C GLU A 18 33.35 -187.99 -7.03
N SER A 19 32.75 -188.49 -8.12
CA SER A 19 32.19 -187.69 -9.20
C SER A 19 31.03 -186.80 -8.72
N LYS A 20 30.15 -187.34 -7.86
CA LYS A 20 29.06 -186.56 -7.24
C LYS A 20 29.60 -185.52 -6.25
N LYS A 21 30.62 -185.86 -5.46
CA LYS A 21 31.33 -184.88 -4.61
C LYS A 21 32.03 -183.79 -5.42
N MET A 22 32.67 -184.13 -6.54
CA MET A 22 33.32 -183.18 -7.45
C MET A 22 32.28 -182.26 -8.11
N ALA A 23 31.12 -182.79 -8.52
CA ALA A 23 30.02 -182.02 -9.07
C ALA A 23 29.37 -181.10 -8.03
N ASP A 24 29.18 -181.58 -6.79
CA ASP A 24 28.68 -180.78 -5.67
C ASP A 24 29.70 -179.70 -5.27
N GLU A 25 31.01 -179.99 -5.28
CA GLU A 25 32.08 -179.01 -5.06
C GLU A 25 32.14 -177.95 -6.16
N ASP A 26 31.97 -178.32 -7.43
CA ASP A 26 31.91 -177.36 -8.55
C ASP A 26 30.63 -176.52 -8.53
N ALA A 27 29.49 -177.09 -8.13
CA ALA A 27 28.25 -176.34 -7.90
C ALA A 27 28.40 -175.36 -6.73
N LEU A 28 29.01 -175.79 -5.62
CA LEU A 28 29.34 -174.94 -4.48
C LEU A 28 30.31 -173.82 -4.87
N ARG A 29 31.31 -174.08 -5.74
CA ARG A 29 32.20 -173.04 -6.28
C ARG A 29 31.44 -172.03 -7.13
N LYS A 30 30.54 -172.49 -8.00
CA LYS A 30 29.72 -171.58 -8.83
C LYS A 30 28.75 -170.74 -7.99
N ILE A 31 28.16 -171.33 -6.95
CA ILE A 31 27.31 -170.62 -5.99
C ILE A 31 28.14 -169.57 -5.26
N LYS A 32 29.33 -169.93 -4.73
CA LYS A 32 30.24 -168.96 -4.10
C LYS A 32 30.64 -167.82 -5.03
N LEU A 33 31.00 -168.12 -6.28
CA LEU A 33 31.33 -167.09 -7.27
C LEU A 33 30.14 -166.18 -7.59
N ALA A 34 28.93 -166.73 -7.67
CA ALA A 34 27.70 -165.96 -7.88
C ALA A 34 27.33 -165.12 -6.63
N GLU A 35 27.51 -165.66 -5.43
CA GLU A 35 27.33 -164.94 -4.16
C GLU A 35 28.34 -163.79 -4.03
N GLU A 36 29.61 -164.03 -4.35
CA GLU A 36 30.66 -163.00 -4.41
C GLU A 36 30.34 -161.93 -5.46
N GLN A 37 29.82 -162.31 -6.63
CA GLN A 37 29.36 -161.37 -7.66
C GLN A 37 28.14 -160.56 -7.20
N ILE A 38 27.17 -161.18 -6.54
CA ILE A 38 26.00 -160.50 -5.97
C ILE A 38 26.45 -159.52 -4.90
N GLU A 39 27.35 -159.91 -4.00
CA GLU A 39 27.91 -159.04 -2.96
C GLU A 39 28.66 -157.85 -3.58
N HIS A 40 29.46 -158.09 -4.63
CA HIS A 40 30.15 -157.03 -5.37
C HIS A 40 29.18 -156.06 -6.05
N LEU A 41 28.14 -156.58 -6.70
CA LEU A 41 27.10 -155.77 -7.34
C LEU A 41 26.29 -154.99 -6.30
N GLN A 42 26.00 -155.58 -5.14
CA GLN A 42 25.34 -154.90 -4.03
C GLN A 42 26.19 -153.77 -3.47
N LYS A 43 27.50 -153.98 -3.29
CA LYS A 43 28.45 -152.94 -2.87
C LYS A 43 28.53 -151.81 -3.90
N LYS A 44 28.60 -152.14 -5.19
CA LYS A 44 28.57 -151.14 -6.26
C LYS A 44 27.27 -150.35 -6.29
N LEU A 45 26.13 -151.03 -6.18
CA LEU A 45 24.82 -150.37 -6.15
C LEU A 45 24.69 -149.45 -4.93
N ALA A 46 25.20 -149.87 -3.77
CA ALA A 46 25.24 -149.04 -2.58
C ALA A 46 26.14 -147.81 -2.75
N ALA A 47 27.33 -147.99 -3.34
CA ALA A 47 28.24 -146.88 -3.64
C ALA A 47 27.62 -145.88 -4.63
N THR A 48 27.00 -146.36 -5.73
CA THR A 48 26.35 -145.47 -6.70
C THR A 48 25.15 -144.74 -6.11
N LYS A 49 24.38 -145.38 -5.21
CA LYS A 49 23.28 -144.71 -4.50
C LYS A 49 23.79 -143.62 -3.56
N GLN A 50 24.89 -143.89 -2.84
CA GLN A 50 25.50 -142.90 -1.98
C GLN A 50 26.08 -141.72 -2.79
N GLU A 51 26.68 -141.99 -3.96
CA GLU A 51 27.12 -140.96 -4.89
C GLU A 51 25.95 -140.13 -5.45
N GLU A 52 24.84 -140.78 -5.82
CA GLU A 52 23.62 -140.10 -6.28
C GLU A 52 23.02 -139.21 -5.18
N GLU A 53 22.91 -139.72 -3.94
CA GLU A 53 22.45 -138.94 -2.78
C GLU A 53 23.37 -137.74 -2.48
N ALA A 54 24.69 -137.93 -2.58
CA ALA A 54 25.65 -136.84 -2.41
C ALA A 54 25.49 -135.77 -3.51
N LEU A 55 25.33 -136.18 -4.77
CA LEU A 55 25.10 -135.27 -5.89
C LEU A 55 23.77 -134.52 -5.77
N LEU A 56 22.71 -135.18 -5.31
CA LEU A 56 21.43 -134.52 -5.02
C LEU A 56 21.60 -133.47 -3.92
N SER A 57 22.31 -133.79 -2.84
CA SER A 57 22.60 -132.83 -1.78
C SER A 57 23.45 -131.65 -2.27
N GLU A 58 24.44 -131.89 -3.14
CA GLU A 58 25.24 -130.81 -3.74
C GLU A 58 24.40 -129.93 -4.68
N MET A 59 23.48 -130.53 -5.43
CA MET A 59 22.54 -129.81 -6.29
C MET A 59 21.60 -128.92 -5.48
N ASP A 60 21.05 -129.42 -4.35
CA ASP A 60 20.18 -128.64 -3.46
C ASP A 60 20.93 -127.45 -2.84
N VAL A 61 22.16 -127.67 -2.36
CA VAL A 61 23.01 -126.59 -1.80
C VAL A 61 23.35 -125.56 -2.87
N THR A 62 23.69 -126.00 -4.08
CA THR A 62 23.99 -125.10 -5.21
C THR A 62 22.75 -124.34 -5.66
N GLY A 63 21.59 -124.99 -5.68
CA GLY A 63 20.29 -124.38 -5.98
C GLY A 63 19.95 -123.27 -4.99
N GLN A 64 20.04 -123.55 -3.69
CA GLN A 64 19.81 -122.54 -2.65
C GLN A 64 20.78 -121.35 -2.77
N ALA A 65 22.07 -121.61 -2.97
CA ALA A 65 23.05 -120.53 -3.15
C ALA A 65 22.77 -119.67 -4.39
N PHE A 66 22.25 -120.28 -5.46
CA PHE A 66 21.83 -119.56 -6.66
C PHE A 66 20.58 -118.72 -6.42
N GLU A 67 19.57 -119.27 -5.74
CA GLU A 67 18.35 -118.54 -5.36
C GLU A 67 18.68 -117.34 -4.45
N ASP A 68 19.52 -117.53 -3.43
CA ASP A 68 19.98 -116.46 -2.53
C ASP A 68 20.71 -115.35 -3.31
N MET A 69 21.58 -115.73 -4.25
CA MET A 69 22.28 -114.79 -5.12
C MET A 69 21.32 -114.05 -6.05
N GLN A 70 20.30 -114.73 -6.59
CA GLN A 70 19.29 -114.12 -7.45
C GLN A 70 18.45 -113.12 -6.66
N GLU A 71 18.03 -113.45 -5.43
CA GLU A 71 17.36 -112.52 -4.53
C GLU A 71 18.25 -111.32 -4.19
N GLN A 72 19.53 -111.55 -3.89
CA GLN A 72 20.47 -110.48 -3.61
C GLN A 72 20.62 -109.53 -4.81
N ASN A 73 20.75 -110.08 -6.02
CA ASN A 73 20.81 -109.29 -7.25
C ASN A 73 19.53 -108.48 -7.47
N MET A 74 18.36 -109.06 -7.21
CA MET A 74 17.09 -108.34 -7.30
C MET A 74 17.03 -107.17 -6.30
N ARG A 75 17.45 -107.39 -5.04
CA ARG A 75 17.52 -106.35 -4.02
C ARG A 75 18.49 -105.22 -4.40
N LEU A 76 19.68 -105.56 -4.92
CA LEU A 76 20.66 -104.57 -5.39
C LEU A 76 20.12 -103.74 -6.56
N MET A 77 19.47 -104.38 -7.53
CA MET A 77 18.84 -103.68 -8.66
C MET A 77 17.72 -102.74 -8.20
N GLN A 78 16.93 -103.14 -7.20
CA GLN A 78 15.91 -102.27 -6.62
C GLN A 78 16.55 -101.07 -5.91
N GLN A 79 17.60 -101.27 -5.10
CA GLN A 79 18.31 -100.18 -4.42
C GLN A 79 18.94 -99.19 -5.40
N LEU A 80 19.47 -99.66 -6.53
CA LEU A 80 20.00 -98.79 -7.57
C LEU A 80 18.89 -97.90 -8.16
N ARG A 81 17.73 -98.48 -8.49
CA ARG A 81 16.57 -97.71 -8.99
C ARG A 81 16.09 -96.68 -7.98
N GLU A 82 15.97 -97.04 -6.71
CA GLU A 82 15.55 -96.12 -5.65
C GLU A 82 16.56 -94.97 -5.46
N LYS A 83 17.87 -95.25 -5.56
CA LYS A 83 18.91 -94.23 -5.53
C LYS A 83 18.86 -93.30 -6.75
N ASP A 84 18.63 -93.84 -7.94
CA ASP A 84 18.49 -93.05 -9.16
C ASP A 84 17.26 -92.13 -9.10
N ASP A 85 16.13 -92.63 -8.60
CA ASP A 85 14.92 -91.83 -8.39
C ASP A 85 15.13 -90.72 -7.35
N ALA A 86 15.84 -91.02 -6.26
CA ALA A 86 16.21 -90.02 -5.25
C ALA A 86 17.15 -88.96 -5.83
N ASN A 87 18.16 -89.36 -6.60
CA ASN A 87 19.08 -88.46 -7.28
C ASN A 87 18.36 -87.55 -8.28
N PHE A 88 17.40 -88.08 -9.04
CA PHE A 88 16.62 -87.28 -9.98
C PHE A 88 15.77 -86.21 -9.27
N LYS A 89 15.13 -86.58 -8.15
CA LYS A 89 14.38 -85.64 -7.31
C LYS A 89 15.27 -84.52 -6.77
N LEU A 90 16.42 -84.87 -6.19
CA LEU A 90 17.38 -83.90 -5.66
C LEU A 90 17.93 -82.97 -6.75
N MET A 91 18.21 -83.50 -7.94
CA MET A 91 18.64 -82.69 -9.08
C MET A 91 17.55 -81.69 -9.51
N SER A 92 16.29 -82.12 -9.57
CA SER A 92 15.14 -81.27 -9.87
C SER A 92 14.97 -80.15 -8.84
N GLU A 93 15.03 -80.48 -7.55
CA GLU A 93 14.96 -79.51 -6.46
C GLU A 93 16.14 -78.52 -6.51
N ARG A 94 17.35 -79.01 -6.81
CA ARG A 94 18.54 -78.15 -6.99
C ARG A 94 18.34 -77.15 -8.12
N ILE A 95 17.81 -77.57 -9.26
CA ILE A 95 17.52 -76.68 -10.40
C ILE A 95 16.49 -75.62 -10.00
N LYS A 96 15.38 -76.03 -9.36
CA LYS A 96 14.34 -75.11 -8.88
C LYS A 96 14.88 -74.10 -7.88
N SER A 97 15.64 -74.57 -6.89
CA SER A 97 16.28 -73.71 -5.88
C SER A 97 17.22 -72.70 -6.52
N ASN A 98 18.07 -73.13 -7.47
CA ASN A 98 18.97 -72.22 -8.20
C ASN A 98 18.19 -71.18 -9.01
N GLN A 99 17.09 -71.56 -9.64
CA GLN A 99 16.24 -70.62 -10.39
C GLN A 99 15.58 -69.60 -9.47
N ILE A 100 15.04 -70.03 -8.33
CA ILE A 100 14.48 -69.13 -7.31
C ILE A 100 15.55 -68.18 -6.77
N HIS A 101 16.75 -68.69 -6.45
CA HIS A 101 17.86 -67.86 -5.98
C HIS A 101 18.30 -66.82 -7.01
N LYS A 102 18.25 -67.14 -8.30
CA LYS A 102 18.53 -66.18 -9.37
C LYS A 102 17.48 -65.08 -9.40
N LEU A 103 16.19 -65.43 -9.39
CA LEU A 103 15.08 -64.46 -9.39
C LEU A 103 15.13 -63.55 -8.15
N LEU A 104 15.36 -64.11 -6.96
CA LEU A 104 15.48 -63.33 -5.73
C LEU A 104 16.68 -62.36 -5.76
N ARG A 105 17.77 -62.72 -6.46
CA ARG A 105 18.92 -61.83 -6.63
C ARG A 105 18.56 -60.68 -7.58
N GLU A 106 17.92 -60.98 -8.71
CA GLU A 106 17.45 -59.98 -9.67
C GLU A 106 16.47 -59.00 -9.00
N GLU A 107 15.48 -59.50 -8.26
CA GLU A 107 14.53 -58.66 -7.50
C GLU A 107 15.23 -57.81 -6.43
N LYS A 108 16.22 -58.36 -5.73
CA LYS A 108 17.01 -57.61 -4.75
C LYS A 108 17.79 -56.47 -5.41
N ASP A 109 18.41 -56.72 -6.56
CA ASP A 109 19.18 -55.73 -7.29
C ASP A 109 18.25 -54.62 -7.84
N GLU A 110 17.08 -54.98 -8.38
CA GLU A 110 16.05 -54.03 -8.80
C GLU A 110 15.54 -53.15 -7.64
N LEU A 111 15.29 -53.73 -6.47
CA LEU A 111 14.89 -52.98 -5.28
C LEU A 111 16.01 -52.05 -4.80
N ALA A 112 17.28 -52.46 -4.90
CA ALA A 112 18.41 -51.60 -4.56
C ALA A 112 18.49 -50.38 -5.49
N ASP A 113 18.29 -50.58 -6.80
CA ASP A 113 18.26 -49.50 -7.78
C ASP A 113 17.08 -48.53 -7.54
N GLN A 114 15.90 -49.05 -7.20
CA GLN A 114 14.74 -48.22 -6.83
C GLN A 114 15.02 -47.37 -5.59
N VAL A 115 15.66 -47.95 -4.56
CA VAL A 115 16.04 -47.21 -3.34
C VAL A 115 17.05 -46.12 -3.66
N LEU A 116 18.03 -46.37 -4.53
CA LEU A 116 19.00 -45.35 -4.95
C LEU A 116 18.34 -44.23 -5.74
N ALA A 117 17.42 -44.56 -6.66
CA ALA A 117 16.67 -43.57 -7.42
C ALA A 117 15.81 -42.68 -6.51
N LEU A 118 15.09 -43.28 -5.55
CA LEU A 118 14.29 -42.54 -4.57
C LEU A 118 15.15 -41.65 -3.67
N LYS A 119 16.31 -42.13 -3.21
CA LYS A 119 17.26 -41.31 -2.43
C LYS A 119 17.73 -40.10 -3.24
N SER A 120 18.15 -40.30 -4.49
CA SER A 120 18.56 -39.20 -5.36
C SER A 120 17.43 -38.18 -5.60
N GLN A 121 16.19 -38.66 -5.73
CA GLN A 121 15.02 -37.80 -5.86
C GLN A 121 14.76 -36.98 -4.59
N VAL A 122 14.89 -37.60 -3.40
CA VAL A 122 14.77 -36.91 -2.11
C VAL A 122 15.84 -35.84 -1.95
N ASP A 123 17.10 -36.15 -2.28
CA ASP A 123 18.21 -35.18 -2.20
C ASP A 123 17.97 -33.99 -3.15
N ALA A 124 17.48 -34.24 -4.37
CA ALA A 124 17.11 -33.20 -5.31
C ALA A 124 15.95 -32.33 -4.79
N GLN A 125 14.93 -32.95 -4.16
CA GLN A 125 13.81 -32.22 -3.55
C GLN A 125 14.27 -31.37 -2.36
N LEU A 126 15.16 -31.86 -1.51
CA LEU A 126 15.73 -31.09 -0.40
C LEU A 126 16.46 -29.83 -0.90
N LEU A 127 17.21 -29.94 -1.99
CA LEU A 127 17.86 -28.77 -2.61
C LEU A 127 16.83 -27.74 -3.11
N VAL A 128 15.71 -28.19 -3.67
CA VAL A 128 14.62 -27.30 -4.12
C VAL A 128 13.97 -26.61 -2.92
N VAL A 129 13.70 -27.33 -1.84
CA VAL A 129 13.13 -26.76 -0.60
C VAL A 129 14.06 -25.68 -0.05
N GLN A 130 15.36 -25.93 0.06
CA GLN A 130 16.34 -24.93 0.51
C GLN A 130 16.33 -23.66 -0.35
N LYS A 131 16.22 -23.81 -1.68
CA LYS A 131 16.12 -22.65 -2.60
C LYS A 131 14.82 -21.87 -2.41
N LEU A 132 13.71 -22.55 -2.12
CA LEU A 132 12.42 -21.91 -1.87
C LEU A 132 12.42 -21.19 -0.53
N GLU A 133 12.95 -21.79 0.53
CA GLU A 133 13.14 -21.15 1.84
C GLU A 133 14.00 -19.89 1.72
N GLU A 134 15.07 -19.94 0.93
CA GLU A 134 15.92 -18.77 0.71
C GLU A 134 15.19 -17.65 -0.02
N LYS A 135 14.42 -18.00 -1.06
CA LYS A 135 13.59 -17.05 -1.78
C LYS A 135 12.53 -16.44 -0.89
N GLU A 136 11.89 -17.23 -0.02
CA GLU A 136 10.92 -16.75 0.95
C GLU A 136 11.56 -15.75 1.91
N ARG A 137 12.73 -16.06 2.47
CA ARG A 137 13.47 -15.17 3.36
C ARG A 137 13.77 -13.82 2.69
N VAL A 138 14.23 -13.83 1.44
CA VAL A 138 14.49 -12.60 0.67
C VAL A 138 13.19 -11.82 0.42
N LEU A 139 12.10 -12.49 0.05
CA LEU A 139 10.82 -11.84 -0.19
C LEU A 139 10.24 -11.22 1.09
N GLN A 140 10.35 -11.88 2.23
CA GLN A 140 9.95 -11.33 3.53
C GLN A 140 10.77 -10.07 3.89
N GLY A 141 12.09 -10.09 3.63
CA GLY A 141 12.94 -8.91 3.82
C GLY A 141 12.55 -7.73 2.92
N ASN A 142 12.25 -8.00 1.66
CA ASN A 142 11.77 -6.99 0.71
C ASN A 142 10.41 -6.42 1.13
N LEU A 143 9.48 -7.27 1.56
CA LEU A 143 8.17 -6.85 2.05
C LEU A 143 8.32 -5.90 3.24
N GLY A 144 9.14 -6.25 4.24
CA GLY A 144 9.39 -5.38 5.39
C GLY A 144 10.04 -4.04 5.02
N THR A 145 10.81 -3.99 3.92
CA THR A 145 11.38 -2.74 3.41
C THR A 145 10.32 -1.86 2.75
N VAL A 146 9.49 -2.46 1.88
CA VAL A 146 8.38 -1.76 1.23
C VAL A 146 7.36 -1.25 2.25
N GLU A 147 7.07 -2.02 3.30
CA GLU A 147 6.19 -1.60 4.40
C GLU A 147 6.75 -0.37 5.11
N LYS A 148 8.05 -0.35 5.44
CA LYS A 148 8.70 0.82 6.03
C LYS A 148 8.63 2.03 5.11
N GLU A 149 8.93 1.86 3.83
CA GLU A 149 8.81 2.95 2.84
C GLU A 149 7.39 3.49 2.75
N LEU A 150 6.38 2.60 2.74
CA LEU A 150 4.97 2.98 2.74
C LEU A 150 4.62 3.81 3.97
N THR A 151 5.08 3.41 5.16
CA THR A 151 4.83 4.19 6.39
C THR A 151 5.44 5.59 6.31
N LEU A 152 6.69 5.73 5.84
CA LEU A 152 7.35 7.01 5.68
C LEU A 152 6.65 7.89 4.63
N ARG A 153 6.24 7.30 3.50
CA ARG A 153 5.49 8.00 2.46
C ARG A 153 4.12 8.48 2.96
N SER A 154 3.44 7.66 3.75
CA SER A 154 2.15 8.02 4.37
C SER A 154 2.31 9.19 5.34
N GLN A 155 3.33 9.15 6.21
CA GLN A 155 3.64 10.25 7.13
C GLN A 155 3.98 11.55 6.39
N ALA A 156 4.80 11.46 5.33
CA ALA A 156 5.15 12.63 4.51
C ALA A 156 3.93 13.21 3.79
N LEU A 157 3.03 12.36 3.27
CA LEU A 157 1.78 12.78 2.65
C LEU A 157 0.89 13.52 3.65
N GLU A 158 0.75 12.99 4.87
CA GLU A 158 -0.07 13.61 5.92
C GLU A 158 0.48 14.97 6.34
N LEU A 159 1.81 15.10 6.47
CA LEU A 159 2.45 16.39 6.73
C LEU A 159 2.19 17.40 5.60
N ASN A 160 2.31 16.97 4.35
CA ASN A 160 2.05 17.84 3.20
C ASN A 160 0.59 18.26 3.11
N LYS A 161 -0.36 17.38 3.45
CA LYS A 161 -1.79 17.73 3.56
C LYS A 161 -2.01 18.82 4.60
N ARG A 162 -1.43 18.70 5.80
CA ARG A 162 -1.54 19.73 6.86
C ARG A 162 -1.00 21.08 6.38
N LYS A 163 0.21 21.09 5.79
CA LYS A 163 0.80 22.31 5.22
C LYS A 163 -0.04 22.93 4.12
N ALA A 164 -0.67 22.12 3.25
CA ALA A 164 -1.55 22.60 2.21
C ALA A 164 -2.81 23.28 2.79
N VAL A 165 -3.38 22.72 3.85
CA VAL A 165 -4.52 23.32 4.57
C VAL A 165 -4.12 24.64 5.23
N GLU A 166 -2.98 24.66 5.94
CA GLU A 166 -2.45 25.89 6.57
C GLU A 166 -2.18 27.00 5.54
N ALA A 167 -1.57 26.65 4.41
CA ALA A 167 -1.32 27.60 3.32
C ALA A 167 -2.62 28.12 2.68
N ALA A 168 -3.63 27.25 2.51
CA ALA A 168 -4.94 27.65 2.01
C ALA A 168 -5.65 28.62 2.98
N GLN A 169 -5.60 28.35 4.28
CA GLN A 169 -6.16 29.24 5.30
C GLN A 169 -5.46 30.61 5.29
N LEU A 170 -4.12 30.62 5.28
CA LEU A 170 -3.35 31.87 5.24
C LEU A 170 -3.65 32.68 3.97
N ALA A 171 -3.81 32.02 2.82
CA ALA A 171 -4.19 32.68 1.58
C ALA A 171 -5.57 33.35 1.68
N GLU A 172 -6.53 32.69 2.33
CA GLU A 172 -7.87 33.24 2.54
C GLU A 172 -7.85 34.43 3.52
N ASP A 173 -7.12 34.31 4.63
CA ASP A 173 -6.95 35.40 5.60
C ASP A 173 -6.33 36.65 4.94
N LEU A 174 -5.32 36.45 4.09
CA LEU A 174 -4.66 37.52 3.34
C LEU A 174 -5.59 38.17 2.30
N LYS A 175 -6.48 37.41 1.66
CA LYS A 175 -7.49 37.99 0.76
C LYS A 175 -8.46 38.88 1.53
N VAL A 176 -8.97 38.43 2.67
CA VAL A 176 -9.87 39.22 3.51
C VAL A 176 -9.19 40.50 3.98
N GLN A 177 -7.91 40.43 4.39
CA GLN A 177 -7.12 41.62 4.74
C GLN A 177 -6.94 42.57 3.54
N LEU A 178 -6.67 42.03 2.35
CA LEU A 178 -6.52 42.81 1.13
C LEU A 178 -7.84 43.53 0.78
N GLU A 179 -8.98 42.83 0.83
CA GLU A 179 -10.31 43.42 0.58
C GLU A 179 -10.63 44.53 1.58
N HIS A 180 -10.32 44.33 2.86
CA HIS A 180 -10.48 45.35 3.89
C HIS A 180 -9.64 46.60 3.63
N VAL A 181 -8.35 46.41 3.29
CA VAL A 181 -7.45 47.51 2.94
C VAL A 181 -7.93 48.22 1.67
N GLN A 182 -8.38 47.49 0.66
CA GLN A 182 -8.95 48.06 -0.55
C GLN A 182 -10.23 48.88 -0.28
N CYS A 183 -11.10 48.41 0.62
CA CYS A 183 -12.29 49.15 1.03
C CYS A 183 -11.91 50.48 1.71
N LYS A 184 -11.02 50.44 2.71
CA LYS A 184 -10.50 51.64 3.37
C LYS A 184 -9.82 52.60 2.40
N LEU A 185 -9.06 52.08 1.43
CA LEU A 185 -8.41 52.90 0.42
C LEU A 185 -9.47 53.64 -0.42
N LYS A 186 -10.54 52.97 -0.83
CA LYS A 186 -11.66 53.59 -1.56
C LYS A 186 -12.37 54.66 -0.73
N GLU A 187 -12.62 54.40 0.55
CA GLU A 187 -13.21 55.38 1.48
C GLU A 187 -12.33 56.63 1.62
N ILE A 188 -11.03 56.46 1.85
CA ILE A 188 -10.07 57.56 1.96
C ILE A 188 -9.98 58.34 0.64
N GLN A 189 -9.94 57.63 -0.51
CA GLN A 189 -9.95 58.27 -1.83
C GLN A 189 -11.23 59.11 -2.05
N GLY A 190 -12.39 58.59 -1.64
CA GLY A 190 -13.66 59.32 -1.67
C GLY A 190 -13.62 60.59 -0.81
N CYS A 191 -13.21 60.45 0.46
CA CYS A 191 -13.09 61.58 1.37
C CYS A 191 -12.07 62.64 0.87
N MET A 192 -10.95 62.20 0.29
CA MET A 192 -9.96 63.09 -0.32
C MET A 192 -10.54 63.85 -1.53
N ALA A 193 -11.36 63.20 -2.36
CA ALA A 193 -12.03 63.84 -3.48
C ALA A 193 -13.07 64.88 -3.02
N GLU A 194 -13.87 64.55 -2.00
CA GLU A 194 -14.82 65.47 -1.38
C GLU A 194 -14.11 66.69 -0.76
N ASN A 195 -13.05 66.47 0.02
CA ASN A 195 -12.24 67.53 0.60
C ASN A 195 -11.60 68.42 -0.49
N ARG A 196 -11.14 67.83 -1.59
CA ARG A 196 -10.61 68.57 -2.73
C ARG A 196 -11.68 69.46 -3.38
N ALA A 197 -12.86 68.92 -3.63
CA ALA A 197 -13.98 69.66 -4.19
C ALA A 197 -14.45 70.79 -3.24
N ALA A 198 -14.51 70.53 -1.94
CA ALA A 198 -14.83 71.53 -0.93
C ALA A 198 -13.79 72.66 -0.91
N LYS A 199 -12.49 72.32 -0.95
CA LYS A 199 -11.40 73.29 -1.02
C LYS A 199 -11.45 74.13 -2.29
N GLU A 200 -11.77 73.54 -3.44
CA GLU A 200 -11.94 74.26 -4.71
C GLU A 200 -13.13 75.23 -4.65
N LYS A 201 -14.26 74.80 -4.08
CA LYS A 201 -15.43 75.66 -3.85
C LYS A 201 -15.11 76.83 -2.93
N GLU A 202 -14.45 76.57 -1.79
CA GLU A 202 -14.00 77.63 -0.87
C GLU A 202 -12.99 78.57 -1.53
N SER A 203 -12.05 78.04 -2.32
CA SER A 203 -11.11 78.86 -3.09
C SER A 203 -11.84 79.77 -4.10
N PHE A 204 -12.87 79.26 -4.77
CA PHE A 204 -13.70 80.05 -5.69
C PHE A 204 -14.49 81.14 -4.94
N ASN A 205 -15.13 80.79 -3.82
CA ASN A 205 -15.84 81.74 -2.97
C ASN A 205 -14.91 82.84 -2.45
N LEU A 206 -13.70 82.47 -2.02
CA LEU A 206 -12.67 83.39 -1.59
C LEU A 206 -12.28 84.37 -2.71
N LYS A 207 -12.04 83.88 -3.93
CA LYS A 207 -11.73 84.74 -5.09
C LYS A 207 -12.88 85.71 -5.38
N ARG A 208 -14.12 85.24 -5.39
CA ARG A 208 -15.30 86.08 -5.60
C ARG A 208 -15.45 87.14 -4.50
N ALA A 209 -15.25 86.76 -3.24
CA ALA A 209 -15.27 87.71 -2.13
C ALA A 209 -14.14 88.74 -2.23
N GLN A 210 -12.94 88.34 -2.67
CA GLN A 210 -11.82 89.25 -2.93
C GLN A 210 -12.14 90.24 -4.08
N GLU A 211 -12.79 89.78 -5.15
CA GLU A 211 -13.28 90.63 -6.25
C GLU A 211 -14.35 91.61 -5.76
N ASP A 212 -15.31 91.15 -4.95
CA ASP A 212 -16.36 91.99 -4.36
C ASP A 212 -15.78 93.03 -3.40
N ILE A 213 -14.81 92.66 -2.55
CA ILE A 213 -14.04 93.59 -1.71
C ILE A 213 -13.34 94.62 -2.58
N SER A 214 -12.68 94.19 -3.66
CA SER A 214 -11.99 95.10 -4.58
C SER A 214 -12.96 96.07 -5.27
N ARG A 215 -14.15 95.58 -5.66
CA ARG A 215 -15.23 96.40 -6.26
C ARG A 215 -15.80 97.40 -5.25
N LEU A 216 -16.07 96.97 -4.02
CA LEU A 216 -16.57 97.83 -2.94
C LEU A 216 -15.52 98.87 -2.54
N ARG A 217 -14.23 98.50 -2.45
CA ARG A 217 -13.13 99.45 -2.24
C ARG A 217 -13.11 100.52 -3.35
N ARG A 218 -13.25 100.14 -4.62
CA ARG A 218 -13.36 101.11 -5.73
C ARG A 218 -14.60 102.01 -5.63
N LYS A 219 -15.75 101.48 -5.19
CA LYS A 219 -16.97 102.28 -4.96
C LYS A 219 -16.81 103.25 -3.80
N LEU A 220 -16.20 102.80 -2.70
CA LEU A 220 -15.87 103.63 -1.54
C LEU A 220 -14.92 104.76 -1.94
N GLU A 221 -13.91 104.48 -2.77
CA GLU A 221 -12.99 105.50 -3.30
C GLU A 221 -13.73 106.53 -4.18
N LYS A 222 -14.73 106.10 -4.96
CA LYS A 222 -15.59 106.99 -5.76
C LYS A 222 -16.52 107.83 -4.87
N GLN A 223 -17.12 107.26 -3.83
CA GLN A 223 -17.95 108.01 -2.88
C GLN A 223 -17.13 109.01 -2.08
N LYS A 224 -15.90 108.67 -1.67
CA LYS A 224 -14.97 109.63 -1.08
C LYS A 224 -14.66 110.81 -2.01
N LYS A 225 -14.63 110.61 -3.34
CA LYS A 225 -14.51 111.72 -4.30
C LYS A 225 -15.78 112.58 -4.43
N VAL A 226 -16.96 112.03 -4.13
CA VAL A 226 -18.24 112.74 -4.15
C VAL A 226 -18.48 113.50 -2.83
N GLU A 227 -18.03 112.97 -1.69
CA GLU A 227 -18.08 113.67 -0.40
C GLU A 227 -17.13 114.88 -0.30
N VAL A 228 -16.12 114.99 -1.16
CA VAL A 228 -15.23 116.17 -1.21
C VAL A 228 -15.87 117.36 -1.96
N TYR A 229 -17.04 117.20 -2.60
CA TYR A 229 -17.67 118.24 -3.44
C TYR A 229 -19.08 118.70 -3.01
N ALA A 230 -19.57 118.33 -1.84
CA ALA A 230 -20.85 118.81 -1.32
C ALA A 230 -20.66 119.51 0.04
N ASP A 231 -20.20 120.75 -0.02
CA ASP A 231 -20.10 121.65 1.12
C ASP A 231 -21.49 122.21 1.45
N ALA A 232 -22.19 121.55 2.39
CA ALA A 232 -23.51 121.95 2.86
C ALA A 232 -23.45 123.15 3.84
N ASP A 233 -22.26 123.61 4.23
CA ASP A 233 -22.07 124.64 5.25
C ASP A 233 -22.04 126.08 4.66
N GLU A 234 -21.60 126.25 3.41
CA GLU A 234 -21.59 127.56 2.72
C GLU A 234 -23.00 128.11 2.46
N ILE A 235 -23.95 127.26 2.06
CA ILE A 235 -25.32 127.67 1.70
C ILE A 235 -26.09 128.20 2.92
N LEU A 236 -25.90 127.56 4.08
CA LEU A 236 -26.55 127.96 5.35
C LEU A 236 -25.98 129.27 5.92
N GLN A 237 -24.69 129.55 5.72
CA GLN A 237 -24.07 130.80 6.19
C GLN A 237 -24.49 132.02 5.38
N GLU A 238 -24.73 131.86 4.07
CA GLU A 238 -25.14 132.96 3.19
C GLU A 238 -26.59 133.41 3.46
N GLU A 239 -27.48 132.45 3.77
CA GLU A 239 -28.88 132.73 4.13
C GLU A 239 -29.01 133.51 5.46
N ILE A 240 -28.20 133.16 6.47
CA ILE A 240 -28.15 133.88 7.76
C ILE A 240 -27.67 135.33 7.58
N LYS A 241 -26.73 135.57 6.65
CA LYS A 241 -26.19 136.90 6.36
C LYS A 241 -27.25 137.82 5.74
N GLU A 242 -28.10 137.29 4.86
CA GLU A 242 -29.15 138.07 4.20
C GLU A 242 -30.25 138.51 5.19
N TYR A 243 -30.67 137.64 6.12
CA TYR A 243 -31.64 137.99 7.16
C TYR A 243 -31.09 139.05 8.14
N LYS A 244 -29.82 138.96 8.53
CA LYS A 244 -29.16 140.00 9.36
C LYS A 244 -29.13 141.37 8.68
N ALA A 245 -28.93 141.42 7.36
CA ALA A 245 -28.94 142.68 6.61
C ALA A 245 -30.33 143.34 6.60
N LYS A 246 -31.41 142.55 6.43
CA LYS A 246 -32.79 143.06 6.38
C LYS A 246 -33.26 143.70 7.70
N LEU A 247 -32.78 143.21 8.85
CA LEU A 247 -33.17 143.69 10.19
C LEU A 247 -32.32 144.86 10.71
N THR A 248 -31.24 145.22 10.01
CA THR A 248 -30.33 146.31 10.42
C THR A 248 -30.78 147.66 9.85
N CYS A 249 -30.72 148.71 10.66
CA CYS A 249 -31.09 150.08 10.31
C CYS A 249 -30.20 150.60 9.16
N PRO A 250 -30.78 150.97 8.00
CA PRO A 250 -30.00 151.39 6.84
C PRO A 250 -29.31 152.75 7.02
N CYS A 251 -29.64 153.50 8.08
CA CYS A 251 -29.02 154.80 8.34
C CYS A 251 -27.68 154.69 9.07
N CYS A 252 -27.46 153.63 9.87
CA CYS A 252 -26.20 153.41 10.59
C CYS A 252 -25.57 152.05 10.33
N ASN A 253 -26.26 151.14 9.63
CA ASN A 253 -25.83 149.77 9.31
C ASN A 253 -25.30 148.96 10.51
N THR A 254 -25.67 149.36 11.73
CA THR A 254 -25.13 148.76 12.96
C THR A 254 -26.26 148.33 13.90
N ARG A 255 -27.21 149.22 14.16
CA ARG A 255 -28.31 148.97 15.11
C ARG A 255 -29.51 148.34 14.40
N LYS A 256 -30.31 147.56 15.11
CA LYS A 256 -31.55 146.97 14.58
C LYS A 256 -32.60 148.05 14.31
N LYS A 257 -33.52 147.76 13.38
CA LYS A 257 -34.69 148.58 13.09
C LYS A 257 -35.69 148.50 14.26
N ASP A 258 -35.96 149.64 14.91
CA ASP A 258 -36.86 149.73 16.08
C ASP A 258 -37.64 151.05 16.14
N ALA A 259 -37.75 151.78 15.03
CA ALA A 259 -38.58 152.98 14.92
C ALA A 259 -39.13 153.20 13.52
N VAL A 260 -40.38 153.64 13.43
CA VAL A 260 -41.07 153.94 12.17
C VAL A 260 -41.40 155.42 12.06
N LEU A 261 -41.23 155.98 10.85
CA LEU A 261 -41.73 157.30 10.50
C LEU A 261 -43.16 157.19 9.97
N THR A 262 -44.17 157.62 10.72
CA THR A 262 -45.59 157.40 10.39
C THR A 262 -46.08 158.14 9.15
N LYS A 263 -45.33 159.14 8.66
CA LYS A 263 -45.64 159.84 7.40
C LYS A 263 -45.30 159.06 6.13
N CYS A 264 -44.30 158.18 6.19
CA CYS A 264 -43.82 157.43 5.01
C CYS A 264 -43.59 155.93 5.29
N PHE A 265 -43.91 155.49 6.50
CA PHE A 265 -43.77 154.13 7.03
C PHE A 265 -42.38 153.49 6.89
N HIS A 266 -41.35 154.30 6.68
CA HIS A 266 -39.98 153.80 6.64
C HIS A 266 -39.42 153.56 8.04
N VAL A 267 -38.75 152.41 8.20
CA VAL A 267 -38.25 151.92 9.49
C VAL A 267 -36.74 152.06 9.57
N PHE A 268 -36.28 152.63 10.69
CA PHE A 268 -34.88 152.82 11.05
C PHE A 268 -34.69 152.46 12.52
N CYS A 269 -33.49 152.68 13.06
CA CYS A 269 -33.33 152.66 14.51
C CYS A 269 -33.81 153.98 15.11
N PHE A 270 -34.40 153.92 16.29
CA PHE A 270 -34.94 155.07 17.00
C PHE A 270 -33.89 156.15 17.19
N ASP A 271 -32.66 155.77 17.52
CA ASP A 271 -31.57 156.72 17.70
C ASP A 271 -31.29 157.52 16.43
N CYS A 272 -31.26 156.89 15.24
CA CYS A 272 -31.00 157.62 14.00
C CYS A 272 -32.13 158.61 13.67
N VAL A 273 -33.38 158.22 13.93
CA VAL A 273 -34.53 159.12 13.70
C VAL A 273 -34.53 160.25 14.72
N LYS A 274 -34.29 159.94 15.99
CA LYS A 274 -34.26 160.89 17.10
C LYS A 274 -33.13 161.90 16.93
N THR A 275 -31.92 161.46 16.59
CA THR A 275 -30.79 162.36 16.30
C THR A 275 -31.11 163.31 15.14
N ARG A 276 -31.72 162.81 14.05
CA ARG A 276 -32.13 163.69 12.93
C ARG A 276 -33.21 164.69 13.32
N TYR A 277 -34.15 164.28 14.16
CA TYR A 277 -35.19 165.16 14.67
C TYR A 277 -34.61 166.29 15.54
N ASP A 278 -33.69 165.95 16.43
CA ASP A 278 -33.05 166.87 17.38
C ASP A 278 -32.07 167.83 16.67
N THR A 279 -31.34 167.36 15.66
CA THR A 279 -30.44 168.19 14.80
C THR A 279 -31.18 169.00 13.72
N ARG A 280 -32.52 169.06 13.80
CA ARG A 280 -33.42 169.76 12.86
C ARG A 280 -33.33 169.29 11.40
N GLN A 281 -32.67 168.17 11.11
CA GLN A 281 -32.66 167.49 9.80
C GLN A 281 -33.90 166.59 9.65
N ARG A 282 -35.08 167.19 9.81
CA ARG A 282 -36.39 166.53 9.95
C ARG A 282 -36.97 166.01 8.62
N LYS A 283 -36.16 165.24 7.87
CA LYS A 283 -36.55 164.54 6.65
C LYS A 283 -36.14 163.07 6.70
N CYS A 284 -37.02 162.19 6.22
CA CYS A 284 -36.81 160.75 6.19
C CYS A 284 -35.52 160.40 5.43
N PRO A 285 -34.59 159.62 6.00
CA PRO A 285 -33.35 159.23 5.32
C PRO A 285 -33.55 158.51 3.99
N LYS A 286 -34.69 157.83 3.79
CA LYS A 286 -34.93 156.99 2.61
C LYS A 286 -35.72 157.70 1.50
N CYS A 287 -36.73 158.49 1.85
CA CYS A 287 -37.61 159.12 0.86
C CYS A 287 -37.67 160.64 0.97
N ASN A 288 -36.89 161.23 1.88
CA ASN A 288 -36.78 162.68 2.10
C ASN A 288 -38.09 163.39 2.50
N ALA A 289 -39.16 162.66 2.79
CA ALA A 289 -40.40 163.20 3.33
C ALA A 289 -40.16 163.88 4.68
N ALA A 290 -40.70 165.09 4.87
CA ALA A 290 -40.58 165.81 6.14
C ALA A 290 -41.38 165.11 7.25
N PHE A 291 -40.85 165.09 8.48
CA PHE A 291 -41.53 164.50 9.63
C PHE A 291 -41.38 165.37 10.89
N GLY A 292 -42.46 165.51 11.66
CA GLY A 292 -42.52 166.28 12.91
C GLY A 292 -42.31 165.44 14.18
N ALA A 293 -42.53 166.09 15.34
CA ALA A 293 -42.37 165.47 16.66
C ALA A 293 -43.25 164.23 16.85
N ASN A 294 -44.46 164.29 16.29
CA ASN A 294 -45.48 163.25 16.43
C ASN A 294 -45.44 162.23 15.29
N ASP A 295 -44.44 162.30 14.42
CA ASP A 295 -44.39 161.51 13.19
C ASP A 295 -43.35 160.38 13.23
N PHE A 296 -42.79 160.08 14.41
CA PHE A 296 -41.87 158.95 14.60
C PHE A 296 -42.07 158.25 15.93
N HIS A 297 -42.19 156.93 15.92
CA HIS A 297 -42.57 156.12 17.08
C HIS A 297 -41.69 154.87 17.17
N ARG A 298 -41.42 154.36 18.38
CA ARG A 298 -40.71 153.08 18.56
C ARG A 298 -41.61 151.92 18.12
N ILE A 299 -40.99 150.92 17.48
CA ILE A 299 -41.60 149.63 17.18
C ILE A 299 -40.63 148.52 17.61
N TYR A 300 -41.16 147.34 17.96
CA TYR A 300 -40.35 146.18 18.32
C TYR A 300 -40.54 145.11 17.24
N ILE A 301 -39.42 144.70 16.61
CA ILE A 301 -39.37 143.62 15.61
C ILE A 301 -38.62 142.45 16.26
N SER A 302 -39.30 141.33 16.47
CA SER A 302 -38.71 140.06 16.93
C SER A 302 -38.16 139.25 15.77
#